data_AF-A0A6A6LWJ0-F1
#
_entry.id   AF-A0A6A6LWJ0-F1
#
_cell.length_a   1.000
_cell.length_b   1.000
_cell.length_c   1.000
_cell.angle_alpha   90.00
_cell.angle_beta   90.00
_cell.angle_gamma   90.00
#
_symmetry.space_group_name_H-M   'P 1'
#
loop_
_entity.id
_entity.type
_entity.pdbx_description
1 polymer ?
#
loop_
_entity_poly.entity_id
_entity_poly.type
_entity_poly.pdbx_seq_one_letter_code
_entity_poly.pdbx_strand_id
1 'polypeptide(L)'
;MVREFQSVIGKETRRQAMEKWGGKPDVLLACVGSGSNALGIFHEFIGDEDVRLIVVEAAGFGLDSGKHAATLARGEVGVYHGAMSYLLQDDEGQIIGPHSIGVGLEYPGVSPELSFS
;
A
#
# COMPACT_ATOMS: atom_id res chain seq x y z
N MET A 1 -8.44 -10.05 8.34
CA MET A 1 -7.87 -11.42 8.15
C MET A 1 -6.51 -11.38 7.45
N VAL A 2 -6.38 -10.79 6.24
CA VAL A 2 -5.09 -10.72 5.51
C VAL A 2 -3.99 -10.05 6.35
N ARG A 3 -4.27 -8.89 6.95
CA ARG A 3 -3.35 -8.21 7.86
C ARG A 3 -2.85 -9.10 8.99
N GLU A 4 -3.75 -9.82 9.66
CA GLU A 4 -3.37 -10.71 10.78
C GLU A 4 -2.35 -11.76 10.35
N PHE A 5 -2.57 -12.39 9.19
CA PHE A 5 -1.63 -13.38 8.66
C PHE A 5 -0.32 -12.77 8.15
N GLN A 6 -0.34 -11.53 7.67
CA GLN A 6 0.86 -10.81 7.22
C GLN A 6 1.60 -10.10 8.37
N SER A 7 0.98 -9.96 9.56
CA SER A 7 1.53 -9.24 10.72
C SER A 7 2.85 -9.81 11.23
N VAL A 8 3.15 -11.07 10.87
CA VAL A 8 4.45 -11.70 11.17
C VAL A 8 5.62 -10.90 10.61
N ILE A 9 5.45 -10.22 9.47
CA ILE A 9 6.50 -9.40 8.85
C ILE A 9 6.89 -8.25 9.78
N GLY A 10 5.92 -7.49 10.30
CA GLY A 10 6.18 -6.38 11.22
C GLY A 10 6.78 -6.87 12.55
N LYS A 11 6.23 -7.96 13.12
CA LYS A 11 6.73 -8.56 14.37
C LYS A 11 8.19 -9.00 14.27
N GLU A 12 8.54 -9.69 13.19
CA GLU A 12 9.92 -10.10 12.92
C GLU A 12 10.82 -8.89 12.67
N THR A 13 10.34 -7.88 11.93
CA THR A 13 11.08 -6.65 11.68
C THR A 13 11.43 -5.92 12.97
N ARG A 14 10.47 -5.75 13.90
CA ARG A 14 10.73 -5.12 15.21
C ARG A 14 11.77 -5.90 16.02
N ARG A 15 11.63 -7.23 16.09
CA ARG A 15 12.59 -8.09 16.79
C ARG A 15 13.99 -7.96 16.20
N GLN A 16 14.10 -8.06 14.88
CA GLN A 16 15.37 -7.97 14.17
C GLN A 16 16.00 -6.58 14.28
N ALA A 17 15.20 -5.51 14.27
CA ALA A 17 15.65 -4.14 14.44
C ALA A 17 16.28 -3.93 15.84
N MET A 18 15.58 -4.41 16.88
CA MET A 18 16.09 -4.38 18.24
C MET A 18 17.40 -5.16 18.40
N GLU A 19 17.50 -6.34 17.78
CA GLU A 19 18.71 -7.18 17.83
C GLU A 19 19.90 -6.56 17.08
N LYS A 20 19.66 -5.89 15.94
CA LYS A 20 20.73 -5.41 15.06
C LYS A 20 21.23 -4.01 15.40
N TRP A 21 20.35 -3.11 15.82
CA TRP A 21 20.72 -1.71 16.10
C TRP A 21 20.07 -1.14 17.37
N GLY A 22 19.42 -1.96 18.19
CA GLY A 22 18.99 -1.58 19.54
C GLY A 22 17.72 -0.72 19.61
N GLY A 23 16.92 -0.67 18.55
CA GLY A 23 15.71 0.13 18.53
C GLY A 23 14.82 -0.15 17.32
N LYS A 24 13.72 0.61 17.21
CA LYS A 24 12.84 0.61 16.04
C LYS A 24 13.47 1.36 14.86
N PRO A 25 13.09 1.08 13.60
CA PRO A 25 13.53 1.84 12.45
C PRO A 25 12.93 3.27 12.46
N ASP A 26 13.63 4.26 11.90
CA ASP A 26 13.05 5.61 11.68
C ASP A 26 12.04 5.65 10.51
N VAL A 27 12.20 4.73 9.55
CA VAL A 27 11.40 4.65 8.33
C VAL A 27 11.13 3.20 7.98
N LEU A 28 9.89 2.90 7.61
CA LEU A 28 9.48 1.67 6.96
C LEU A 28 8.92 1.99 5.58
N LEU A 29 9.33 1.22 4.58
CA LEU A 29 8.94 1.38 3.19
C LEU A 29 8.34 0.07 2.67
N ALA A 30 7.20 0.16 1.98
CA ALA A 30 6.57 -1.00 1.37
C ALA A 30 5.92 -0.65 0.03
N CYS A 31 6.01 -1.55 -0.94
CA CYS A 31 5.32 -1.37 -2.22
C CYS A 31 3.84 -1.75 -2.10
N VAL A 32 2.98 -1.05 -2.84
CA VAL A 32 1.52 -1.26 -2.80
C VAL A 32 0.97 -1.46 -4.20
N GLY A 33 0.47 -2.67 -4.42
CA GLY A 33 -0.62 -2.95 -5.36
C GLY A 33 -1.92 -3.06 -4.56
N SER A 34 -2.32 -4.29 -4.19
CA SER A 34 -3.42 -4.48 -3.23
C SER A 34 -3.07 -4.11 -1.79
N GLY A 35 -1.78 -4.19 -1.42
CA GLY A 35 -1.23 -3.68 -0.15
C GLY A 35 -1.03 -4.67 0.99
N SER A 36 -1.12 -5.99 0.75
CA SER A 36 -0.99 -7.00 1.81
C SER A 36 0.34 -6.98 2.57
N ASN A 37 1.47 -6.79 1.87
CA ASN A 37 2.80 -6.72 2.47
C ASN A 37 2.96 -5.45 3.32
N ALA A 38 2.46 -4.31 2.82
CA ALA A 38 2.48 -3.02 3.52
C ALA A 38 1.65 -3.09 4.81
N LEU A 39 0.44 -3.67 4.75
CA LEU A 39 -0.35 -3.93 5.94
C LEU A 39 0.40 -4.79 6.97
N GLY A 40 1.10 -5.83 6.51
CA GLY A 40 1.85 -6.73 7.38
C GLY A 40 3.01 -6.06 8.11
N ILE A 41 3.83 -5.28 7.38
CA ILE A 41 5.01 -4.63 7.95
C ILE A 41 4.64 -3.42 8.81
N PHE A 42 3.64 -2.64 8.41
CA PHE A 42 3.24 -1.42 9.13
C PHE A 42 2.40 -1.68 10.36
N HIS A 43 1.61 -2.76 10.40
CA HIS A 43 0.69 -3.05 11.50
C HIS A 43 1.36 -3.00 12.88
N GLU A 44 2.58 -3.54 12.98
CA GLU A 44 3.32 -3.58 14.24
C GLU A 44 3.77 -2.17 14.69
N PHE A 45 3.90 -1.20 13.79
CA PHE A 45 4.48 0.12 14.02
C PHE A 45 3.47 1.27 13.94
N ILE A 46 2.19 1.00 13.71
CA ILE A 46 1.16 2.03 13.50
C ILE A 46 0.96 2.98 14.69
N GLY A 47 1.35 2.55 15.91
CA GLY A 47 1.32 3.37 17.12
C GLY A 47 2.64 4.09 17.45
N ASP A 48 3.69 3.89 16.67
CA ASP A 48 4.97 4.57 16.85
C ASP A 48 5.01 5.86 16.00
N GLU A 49 4.57 6.99 16.58
CA GLU A 49 4.41 8.28 15.85
C GLU A 49 5.71 8.85 15.24
N ASP A 50 6.86 8.43 15.75
CA ASP A 50 8.20 8.79 15.27
C ASP A 50 8.69 7.91 14.12
N VAL A 51 7.99 6.82 13.80
CA VAL A 51 8.32 5.92 12.68
C VAL A 51 7.54 6.34 11.45
N ARG A 52 8.26 6.76 10.39
CA ARG A 52 7.63 7.15 9.13
C ARG A 52 7.25 5.91 8.31
N LEU A 53 5.97 5.75 8.02
CA LEU A 53 5.44 4.67 7.20
C LEU A 53 5.21 5.18 5.78
N ILE A 54 5.95 4.65 4.81
CA ILE A 54 5.94 5.15 3.43
C ILE A 54 5.49 4.05 2.48
N VAL A 55 4.44 4.34 1.73
CA VAL A 55 3.94 3.51 0.63
C VAL A 55 4.59 3.92 -0.69
N VAL A 56 4.91 2.93 -1.54
CA VAL A 56 5.39 3.14 -2.91
C VAL A 56 4.46 2.46 -3.90
N GLU A 57 3.86 3.25 -4.80
CA GLU A 57 2.99 2.75 -5.87
C GLU A 57 3.69 2.74 -7.23
N ALA A 58 3.16 1.97 -8.18
CA ALA A 58 3.73 1.88 -9.51
C ALA A 58 3.29 3.07 -10.37
N ALA A 59 4.23 3.96 -10.70
CA ALA A 59 3.99 5.09 -11.59
C ALA A 59 3.91 4.70 -13.08
N GLY A 60 4.18 3.45 -13.45
CA GLY A 60 4.13 2.98 -14.85
C GLY A 60 5.00 3.84 -15.78
N PHE A 61 4.40 4.40 -16.83
CA PHE A 61 5.06 5.34 -17.75
C PHE A 61 5.13 6.79 -17.23
N GLY A 62 4.73 7.02 -15.98
CA GLY A 62 4.58 8.33 -15.34
C GLY A 62 3.12 8.65 -15.05
N LEU A 63 2.87 9.42 -13.99
CA LEU A 63 1.51 9.71 -13.53
C LEU A 63 0.68 10.49 -14.56
N ASP A 64 1.32 11.35 -15.35
CA ASP A 64 0.65 12.16 -16.36
C ASP A 64 0.39 11.40 -17.68
N SER A 65 0.87 10.16 -17.79
CA SER A 65 0.70 9.35 -19.00
C SER A 65 -0.67 8.67 -19.10
N GLY A 66 -1.44 8.63 -18.00
CA GLY A 66 -2.63 7.79 -17.87
C GLY A 66 -2.34 6.28 -17.84
N LYS A 67 -1.06 5.86 -17.87
CA LYS A 67 -0.60 4.47 -17.81
C LYS A 67 0.23 4.24 -16.57
N HIS A 68 -0.45 4.10 -15.43
CA HIS A 68 0.14 3.84 -14.12
C HIS A 68 -0.79 2.95 -13.26
N ALA A 69 -0.33 2.53 -12.09
CA ALA A 69 -1.10 1.81 -11.07
C ALA A 69 -0.88 2.49 -9.70
N ALA A 70 -1.11 3.80 -9.68
CA ALA A 70 -0.83 4.70 -8.55
C ALA A 70 -2.15 5.20 -7.94
N THR A 71 -2.82 4.28 -7.27
CA THR A 71 -4.21 4.41 -6.82
C THR A 71 -4.37 5.44 -5.72
N LEU A 72 -3.48 5.48 -4.73
CA LEU A 72 -3.51 6.48 -3.66
C LEU A 72 -3.13 7.87 -4.19
N ALA A 73 -2.26 7.94 -5.20
CA ALA A 73 -1.80 9.20 -5.77
C ALA A 73 -2.77 9.87 -6.77
N ARG A 74 -3.63 9.08 -7.43
CA ARG A 74 -4.47 9.54 -8.56
C ARG A 74 -5.89 8.97 -8.60
N GLY A 75 -6.20 8.02 -7.73
CA GLY A 75 -7.52 7.42 -7.67
C GLY A 75 -8.52 8.28 -6.93
N GLU A 76 -9.77 7.84 -7.00
CA GLU A 76 -10.91 8.44 -6.32
C GLU A 76 -11.60 7.41 -5.44
N VAL A 77 -12.41 7.87 -4.50
CA VAL A 77 -13.18 6.97 -3.64
C VAL A 77 -14.29 6.31 -4.46
N GLY A 78 -14.39 4.99 -4.35
CA GLY A 78 -15.52 4.25 -4.90
C GLY A 78 -15.61 2.86 -4.30
N VAL A 79 -16.47 2.02 -4.89
CA VAL A 79 -16.70 0.64 -4.43
C VAL A 79 -16.32 -0.33 -5.52
N TYR A 80 -15.32 -1.17 -5.24
CA TYR A 80 -14.85 -2.18 -6.17
C TYR A 80 -14.50 -3.47 -5.42
N HIS A 81 -14.82 -4.62 -6.00
CA HIS A 81 -14.66 -5.94 -5.36
C HIS A 81 -15.22 -6.04 -3.93
N GLY A 82 -16.33 -5.35 -3.65
CA GLY A 82 -17.05 -5.44 -2.39
C GLY A 82 -16.49 -4.60 -1.24
N ALA A 83 -15.56 -3.67 -1.51
CA ALA A 83 -15.01 -2.75 -0.51
C ALA A 83 -15.01 -1.31 -1.03
N MET A 84 -15.21 -0.35 -0.12
CA MET A 84 -15.01 1.07 -0.38
C MET A 84 -13.55 1.43 -0.14
N SER A 85 -12.88 1.96 -1.14
CA SER A 85 -11.47 2.36 -1.09
C SER A 85 -11.15 3.38 -2.19
N TYR A 86 -9.89 3.81 -2.28
CA TYR A 86 -9.42 4.49 -3.47
C TYR A 86 -9.30 3.51 -4.63
N LEU A 87 -9.69 3.97 -5.82
CA LEU A 87 -9.55 3.23 -7.06
C LEU A 87 -9.36 4.15 -8.28
N LEU A 88 -8.70 3.63 -9.30
CA LEU A 88 -8.55 4.27 -10.61
C LEU A 88 -9.84 4.06 -11.41
N GLN A 89 -10.62 5.13 -11.56
CA GLN A 89 -11.87 5.16 -12.33
C GLN A 89 -11.98 6.45 -13.14
N ASP A 90 -12.81 6.44 -14.18
CA ASP A 90 -13.21 7.64 -14.90
C ASP A 90 -14.43 8.32 -14.25
N ASP A 91 -14.86 9.44 -14.84
CA ASP A 91 -15.99 10.25 -14.37
C ASP A 91 -17.34 9.49 -14.37
N GLU A 92 -17.43 8.38 -15.12
CA GLU A 92 -18.61 7.50 -15.16
C GLU A 92 -18.50 6.34 -14.17
N GLY A 93 -17.42 6.28 -13.39
CA GLY A 93 -17.12 5.21 -12.43
C GLY A 93 -16.65 3.91 -13.08
N GLN A 94 -16.23 3.95 -14.36
CA GLN A 94 -15.65 2.77 -15.01
C GLN A 94 -14.18 2.61 -14.61
N ILE A 95 -13.77 1.37 -14.37
CA ILE A 95 -12.40 1.08 -13.92
C ILE A 95 -11.40 1.36 -15.04
N ILE A 96 -10.40 2.18 -14.72
CA ILE A 96 -9.26 2.43 -15.60
C ILE A 96 -8.28 1.27 -15.48
N GLY A 97 -7.83 0.75 -16.62
CA GLY A 97 -6.83 -0.33 -16.68
C GLY A 97 -5.51 0.13 -16.05
N PRO A 98 -5.07 -0.47 -14.92
CA PRO A 98 -3.81 -0.12 -14.30
C PRO A 98 -2.66 -0.56 -15.21
N HIS A 99 -1.52 0.13 -15.14
CA HIS A 99 -0.33 -0.25 -15.87
C HIS A 99 0.93 -0.28 -14.99
N SER A 100 1.62 -1.41 -14.98
CA SER A 100 2.88 -1.59 -14.27
C SER A 100 3.72 -2.69 -14.90
N ILE A 101 5.05 -2.50 -14.95
CA ILE A 101 5.97 -3.59 -15.33
C ILE A 101 5.98 -4.71 -14.27
N GLY A 102 5.72 -4.36 -13.01
CA GLY A 102 5.58 -5.32 -11.91
C GLY A 102 4.14 -5.84 -11.86
N VAL A 103 3.92 -7.08 -12.31
CA VAL A 103 2.60 -7.73 -12.37
C VAL A 103 1.89 -7.71 -11.01
N GLY A 104 2.62 -7.82 -9.90
CA GLY A 104 2.06 -7.76 -8.54
C GLY A 104 1.58 -6.37 -8.09
N LEU A 105 1.88 -5.32 -8.85
CA LEU A 105 1.48 -3.93 -8.59
C LEU A 105 0.42 -3.44 -9.59
N GLU A 106 0.09 -4.22 -10.62
CA GLU A 106 -0.87 -3.85 -11.66
C GLU A 106 -2.31 -4.11 -11.19
N TYR A 107 -2.77 -3.30 -10.23
CA TYR A 107 -4.10 -3.39 -9.65
C TYR A 107 -4.73 -2.00 -9.53
N PRO A 108 -6.02 -1.80 -9.89
CA PRO A 108 -6.63 -0.47 -9.96
C PRO A 108 -7.14 0.04 -8.61
N GLY A 109 -7.10 -0.79 -7.57
CA GLY A 109 -7.58 -0.46 -6.23
C GLY A 109 -6.47 -0.53 -5.20
N VAL A 110 -6.84 -0.33 -3.94
CA VAL A 110 -5.97 -0.56 -2.78
C VAL A 110 -6.82 -1.01 -1.58
N SER A 111 -6.21 -1.67 -0.60
CA SER A 111 -6.91 -2.06 0.64
C SER A 111 -7.54 -0.83 1.33
N PRO A 112 -8.79 -0.92 1.83
CA PRO A 112 -9.40 0.14 2.62
C PRO A 112 -8.57 0.56 3.84
N GLU A 113 -7.89 -0.40 4.48
CA GLU A 113 -7.01 -0.13 5.64
C GLU A 113 -5.79 0.73 5.29
N LEU A 114 -5.38 0.79 4.02
CA LEU A 114 -4.33 1.69 3.50
C LEU A 114 -4.90 2.94 2.82
N SER A 115 -6.19 2.94 2.51
CA SER A 115 -6.84 4.03 1.76
C SER A 115 -7.08 5.26 2.62
N PHE A 116 -7.39 5.07 3.90
CA PHE A 116 -7.88 6.12 4.79
C PHE A 116 -6.97 6.36 6.00
N SER A 117 -5.72 5.92 5.92
CA SER A 117 -4.72 5.94 6.99
C SER A 117 -3.67 7.03 6.83
#